data_AF-A0A7M2WUJ8-F1
#
_entry.id   AF-A0A7M2WUJ8-F1
#
_cell.length_a   1.000
_cell.length_b   1.000
_cell.length_c   1.000
_cell.angle_alpha   90.00
_cell.angle_beta   90.00
_cell.angle_gamma   90.00
#
_symmetry.space_group_name_H-M   'P 1'
#
loop_
_entity.id
_entity.type
_entity.pdbx_description
1 polymer ?
#
loop_
_entity_poly.entity_id
_entity_poly.type
_entity_poly.pdbx_seq_one_letter_code
_entity_poly.pdbx_strand_id
1 'polypeptide(L)' 'MTFSVPRKVLSDIAVLSDELTDRMHELLERNTDGLLSEIERKELNTLVNVAQFGQIIALALQPPSNP' A
#
# COMPACT_ATOMS: atom_id res chain seq x y z
N MET A 1 -0.09 -0.29 -25.50
CA MET A 1 -0.92 0.84 -25.07
C MET A 1 -0.19 1.48 -23.90
N THR A 2 0.28 2.73 -24.03
CA THR A 2 1.04 3.44 -23.00
C THR A 2 0.09 4.39 -22.28
N PHE A 3 -0.04 4.25 -20.96
CA PHE A 3 -0.82 5.18 -20.13
C PHE A 3 0.12 6.18 -19.45
N SER A 4 -0.24 7.46 -19.51
CA SER A 4 0.49 8.53 -18.81
C SER A 4 -0.21 8.84 -17.50
N VAL A 5 0.52 8.74 -16.39
CA VAL A 5 0.00 9.05 -15.05
C VAL A 5 0.47 10.47 -14.66
N PRO A 6 -0.43 11.38 -14.27
CA PRO A 6 -0.03 12.70 -13.80
C PRO A 6 0.85 12.60 -12.54
N ARG A 7 1.93 13.40 -12.46
CA ARG A 7 2.81 13.42 -11.27
C ARG A 7 2.07 13.68 -9.95
N LYS A 8 1.01 14.48 -9.98
CA LYS A 8 0.16 14.72 -8.80
C LYS A 8 -0.45 13.41 -8.29
N VAL A 9 -0.95 12.57 -9.18
CA VAL A 9 -1.52 11.26 -8.82
C VAL A 9 -0.46 10.35 -8.17
N LEU A 10 0.79 10.39 -8.63
CA LEU A 10 1.88 9.66 -7.99
C LEU A 10 2.18 10.17 -6.57
N SER A 11 2.14 11.49 -6.37
CA SER A 11 2.31 12.10 -5.04
C SER A 11 1.17 11.72 -4.10
N ASP A 12 -0.07 11.77 -4.58
CA ASP A 12 -1.26 11.41 -3.79
C ASP A 12 -1.23 9.91 -3.41
N ILE A 13 -0.75 9.04 -4.30
CA ILE A 13 -0.54 7.61 -4.01
C ILE A 13 0.52 7.40 -2.93
N ALA A 14 1.60 8.19 -2.92
CA ALA A 14 2.64 8.07 -1.90
C ALA A 14 2.12 8.44 -0.51
N VAL A 15 1.36 9.53 -0.41
CA VAL A 15 0.71 9.94 0.85
C VAL A 15 -0.29 8.89 1.32
N LEU A 16 -1.14 8.39 0.41
CA LEU A 16 -2.10 7.34 0.74
C LEU A 16 -1.39 6.07 1.23
N SER A 17 -0.24 5.72 0.64
CA SER A 17 0.53 4.54 1.05
C SER A 17 1.03 4.66 2.49
N ASP A 18 1.45 5.86 2.91
CA ASP A 18 1.93 6.14 4.26
C ASP A 18 0.80 5.97 5.29
N GLU A 19 -0.36 6.58 5.03
CA GLU A 19 -1.56 6.47 5.88
C GLU A 19 -2.04 5.01 6.01
N LEU A 20 -1.96 4.22 4.92
CA LEU A 20 -2.32 2.81 4.93
C LEU A 20 -1.31 1.96 5.69
N THR A 21 -0.02 2.30 5.65
CA THR A 21 1.03 1.64 6.43
C THR A 21 0.85 1.89 7.92
N ASP A 22 0.57 3.12 8.33
CA ASP A 22 0.28 3.44 9.72
C ASP A 22 -0.94 2.67 10.24
N ARG A 23 -2.02 2.64 9.46
CA ARG A 23 -3.21 1.85 9.80
C ARG A 23 -2.92 0.36 9.90
N MET A 24 -2.07 -0.16 9.02
CA MET A 24 -1.64 -1.56 9.05
C MET A 24 -0.88 -1.87 10.35
N HIS A 25 0.00 -0.99 10.80
CA HIS A 25 0.71 -1.15 12.07
C HIS A 25 -0.24 -1.19 13.26
N GLU A 26 -1.22 -0.27 13.34
CA GLU A 26 -2.24 -0.29 14.40
C GLU A 26 -3.03 -1.60 14.44
N LEU A 27 -3.43 -2.10 13.26
CA LEU A 27 -4.17 -3.35 13.14
C LEU A 27 -3.30 -4.57 13.48
N LEU A 28 -2.01 -4.55 13.17
CA LEU A 28 -1.08 -5.62 13.54
C LEU A 28 -0.85 -5.66 15.05
N GLU A 29 -0.65 -4.51 15.69
CA GLU A 29 -0.49 -4.40 17.14
C GLU A 29 -1.73 -4.96 17.88
N ARG A 30 -2.93 -4.55 17.46
CA ARG A 30 -4.18 -5.06 18.04
C ARG A 30 -4.42 -6.55 17.75
N ASN A 31 -3.85 -7.09 16.68
CA ASN A 31 -3.89 -8.53 16.38
C ASN A 31 -2.98 -9.31 17.31
N THR A 32 -1.79 -8.79 17.61
CA THR A 32 -0.86 -9.35 18.61
C THR A 32 -1.52 -9.44 19.98
N ASP A 33 -2.33 -8.45 20.35
CA ASP A 33 -3.11 -8.45 21.61
C ASP A 33 -4.36 -9.35 21.57
N GLY A 34 -4.66 -9.98 20.42
CA GLY A 34 -5.85 -10.82 20.24
C GLY A 34 -7.17 -10.04 20.21
N LEU A 35 -7.12 -8.71 20.06
CA LEU A 35 -8.25 -7.79 20.11
C LEU A 35 -8.82 -7.43 18.72
N LEU A 36 -8.41 -8.18 17.68
CA LEU A 36 -8.83 -7.91 16.31
C LEU A 36 -10.19 -8.53 16.02
N SER A 37 -11.16 -7.68 15.67
CA SER A 37 -12.45 -8.14 15.15
C SER A 37 -12.31 -8.77 13.75
N GLU A 38 -13.30 -9.54 13.31
CA GLU A 38 -13.31 -10.09 11.95
C GLU A 38 -13.32 -9.01 10.86
N ILE A 39 -13.94 -7.86 11.14
CA ILE A 39 -13.99 -6.71 10.20
C ILE A 39 -12.58 -6.13 10.03
N GLU A 40 -11.88 -5.92 11.14
CA GLU A 40 -10.50 -5.40 11.16
C GLU A 40 -9.51 -6.39 10.53
N ARG A 41 -9.75 -7.70 10.64
CA ARG A 41 -8.96 -8.71 9.93
C ARG A 41 -9.13 -8.62 8.41
N LYS A 42 -10.36 -8.34 7.94
CA LYS A 42 -10.62 -8.11 6.51
C LYS A 42 -9.98 -6.81 6.03
N GLU A 43 -10.07 -5.74 6.84
CA GLU A 43 -9.40 -4.46 6.58
C GLU A 43 -7.87 -4.66 6.43
N LEU A 44 -7.24 -5.36 7.39
CA LEU A 44 -5.81 -5.67 7.35
C LEU A 44 -5.42 -6.42 6.05
N ASN A 45 -6.18 -7.43 5.65
CA ASN A 45 -5.93 -8.14 4.40
C ASN A 45 -6.06 -7.23 3.17
N THR A 46 -7.03 -6.32 3.16
CA THR A 46 -7.17 -5.33 2.08
C THR A 46 -5.96 -4.38 2.04
N LEU A 47 -5.49 -3.91 3.19
CA LEU A 47 -4.31 -3.03 3.28
C LEU A 47 -3.06 -3.72 2.75
N VAL A 48 -2.85 -5.00 3.09
CA VAL A 48 -1.72 -5.80 2.57
C VAL A 48 -1.77 -5.90 1.04
N ASN A 49 -2.95 -6.18 0.47
CA ASN A 49 -3.11 -6.27 -0.99
C ASN A 49 -2.85 -4.93 -1.69
N VAL A 50 -3.27 -3.81 -1.08
CA VAL A 50 -3.02 -2.46 -1.63
C VAL A 50 -1.52 -2.12 -1.57
N ALA A 51 -0.83 -2.47 -0.48
CA ALA A 51 0.61 -2.27 -0.37
C ALA A 51 1.39 -3.08 -1.43
N GLN A 52 0.99 -4.33 -1.68
CA GLN A 52 1.56 -5.14 -2.76
C GLN A 52 1.32 -4.52 -4.14
N PHE A 53 0.13 -3.98 -4.40
CA PHE A 53 -0.15 -3.26 -5.63
C PHE A 53 0.76 -2.02 -5.79
N GLY A 54 0.95 -1.25 -4.73
CA GLY A 54 1.87 -0.10 -4.71
C GLY A 54 3.31 -0.49 -5.06
N GLN A 55 3.81 -1.60 -4.52
CA GLN A 55 5.15 -2.12 -4.86
C GLN A 55 5.29 -2.53 -6.33
N ILE A 56 4.27 -3.16 -6.92
CA ILE A 56 4.26 -3.53 -8.35
C ILE A 56 4.33 -2.27 -9.23
N ILE A 57 3.55 -1.25 -8.89
CA ILE A 57 3.57 0.03 -9.60
C ILE A 57 4.93 0.71 -9.44
N ALA A 58 5.50 0.74 -8.24
CA ALA A 58 6.84 1.30 -8.00
C ALA A 58 7.91 0.60 -8.84
N LEU A 59 7.89 -0.74 -8.90
CA LEU A 59 8.81 -1.52 -9.74
C LEU A 59 8.63 -1.22 -11.23
N ALA A 60 7.39 -1.06 -11.70
CA ALA A 60 7.08 -0.75 -13.09
C ALA A 60 7.47 0.69 -13.49
N LEU A 61 7.55 1.60 -12.52
CA LEU A 61 7.96 3.00 -12.72
C LEU A 61 9.48 3.19 -12.62
N GLN A 62 10.23 2.21 -12.11
CA GLN A 62 11.69 2.27 -12.15
C GLN A 62 12.16 2.15 -13.61
N PRO A 63 12.92 3.13 -14.13
CA PRO A 63 13.50 3.00 -15.47
C PRO A 63 14.45 1.79 -15.46
N PRO A 64 14.57 1.05 -16.58
CA PRO A 64 15.56 0.00 -16.69
C PRO A 64 16.93 0.61 -16.40
N SER A 65 17.61 0.12 -15.37
CA SER A 65 19.01 0.42 -15.11
C SER A 65 19.77 -0.03 -16.35
N ASN A 66 20.16 0.93 -17.21
CA ASN A 66 21.07 0.62 -18.31
C ASN A 66 22.39 0.10 -17.70
N PRO A 67 22.92 -1.03 -18.20
CA PRO A 67 24.24 -1.52 -17.80
C PRO A 67 25.37 -0.57 -18.21
#